data_AF-A0A1V6EBR2-F1
#
_entry.id   AF-A0A1V6EBR2-F1
#
_cell.length_a   1.000
_cell.length_b   1.000
_cell.length_c   1.000
_cell.angle_alpha   90.00
_cell.angle_beta   90.00
_cell.angle_gamma   90.00
#
_symmetry.space_group_name_H-M   'P 1'
#
loop_
_entity.id
_entity.type
_entity.pdbx_description
1 polymer ?
#
loop_
_entity_poly.entity_id
_entity_poly.type
_entity_poly.pdbx_seq_one_letter_code
_entity_poly.pdbx_strand_id
1 'polypeptide(L)'
;MLFSLFYYGFPFPNTAYAKLGAGVDALAMMQQSLNYYSHTLIKDPITLLVIVLGAGWPLLARNGKYGVLSMGIVLYLLYVVRIGGDFMGNRFFVAPLFLSVLILMRYAGRLRTISLVPATAVIVLISCCAPYVPILSGRDFGNKWENPISRYGICNERQYYYHSTGLLHWTPERLMPTNGWGESIVKYAMLDRPLIHVYGMIGFQGYFGGPKVILVDRLALSDPLLARLPALSAQMLRIGHLERPIPEGYLETLMTGENRLQDKNLAAYYDKLQLVTRGPLLSWERLKTIWEMNLGKYEHLIDKQFYRRQLPDASALS
;
A
#
# COMPACT_ATOMS: atom_id res chain seq x y z
N MET A 1 0.43 -11.75 -15.52
CA MET A 1 1.42 -10.73 -15.95
C MET A 1 1.23 -10.30 -17.40
N LEU A 2 0.89 -11.17 -18.35
CA LEU A 2 0.70 -10.76 -19.75
C LEU A 2 -0.40 -9.71 -19.93
N PHE A 3 -1.56 -9.91 -19.30
CA PHE A 3 -2.66 -8.93 -19.32
C PHE A 3 -2.23 -7.56 -18.77
N SER A 4 -1.53 -7.52 -17.64
CA SER A 4 -1.12 -6.25 -17.04
C SER A 4 -0.12 -5.51 -17.91
N LEU A 5 0.86 -6.23 -18.49
CA LEU A 5 1.81 -5.65 -19.42
C LEU A 5 1.14 -5.11 -20.69
N PHE A 6 0.17 -5.84 -21.25
CA PHE A 6 -0.55 -5.40 -22.43
C PHE A 6 -1.48 -4.21 -22.15
N TYR A 7 -2.31 -4.30 -21.10
CA TYR A 7 -3.35 -3.33 -20.81
C TYR A 7 -2.78 -2.08 -20.13
N TYR A 8 -2.03 -2.23 -19.04
CA TYR A 8 -1.46 -1.11 -18.29
C TYR A 8 -0.07 -0.69 -18.77
N GLY A 9 0.59 -1.50 -19.59
CA GLY A 9 1.95 -1.23 -20.05
C GLY A 9 3.05 -1.65 -19.07
N PHE A 10 2.69 -2.22 -17.92
CA PHE A 10 3.62 -2.57 -16.85
C PHE A 10 3.27 -3.90 -16.20
N PRO A 11 4.27 -4.71 -15.80
CA PRO A 11 4.03 -6.00 -15.14
C PRO A 11 3.49 -5.84 -13.72
N PHE A 12 3.82 -4.73 -13.04
CA PHE A 12 3.46 -4.45 -11.66
C PHE A 12 2.50 -3.26 -11.55
N PRO A 13 1.65 -3.19 -10.51
CA PRO A 13 0.79 -2.04 -10.29
C PRO A 13 1.60 -0.77 -9.95
N ASN A 14 1.04 0.40 -10.22
CA ASN A 14 1.70 1.70 -9.97
C ASN A 14 2.19 1.84 -8.52
N THR A 15 1.40 1.34 -7.57
CA THR A 15 1.74 1.32 -6.14
C THR A 15 3.04 0.58 -5.83
N ALA A 16 3.42 -0.45 -6.62
CA ALA A 16 4.70 -1.12 -6.44
C ALA A 16 5.87 -0.20 -6.79
N TYR A 17 5.75 0.58 -7.87
CA TYR A 17 6.78 1.55 -8.26
C TYR A 17 6.87 2.70 -7.26
N ALA A 18 5.73 3.23 -6.80
CA ALA A 18 5.68 4.28 -5.79
C ALA A 18 6.30 3.85 -4.44
N LYS A 19 6.01 2.61 -3.99
CA LYS A 19 6.48 2.10 -2.70
C LYS A 19 7.90 1.54 -2.73
N LEU A 20 8.27 0.79 -3.77
CA LEU A 20 9.57 0.09 -3.84
C LEU A 20 10.65 0.91 -4.57
N GLY A 21 10.24 1.79 -5.50
CA GLY A 21 11.14 2.58 -6.35
C GLY A 21 11.60 3.91 -5.76
N ALA A 22 11.31 4.17 -4.48
CA ALA A 22 11.64 5.42 -3.80
C ALA A 22 13.14 5.65 -3.57
N GLY A 23 13.93 4.57 -3.66
CA GLY A 23 15.38 4.57 -3.46
C GLY A 23 15.79 4.89 -2.02
N VAL A 24 15.00 4.40 -1.06
CA VAL A 24 15.35 4.40 0.37
C VAL A 24 16.48 3.42 0.63
N ASP A 25 17.31 3.73 1.62
CA ASP A 25 18.43 2.87 2.02
C ASP A 25 17.98 1.47 2.49
N ALA A 26 18.77 0.45 2.14
CA ALA A 26 18.44 -0.94 2.40
C ALA A 26 18.50 -1.31 3.89
N LEU A 27 19.42 -0.72 4.66
CA LEU A 27 19.52 -0.95 6.10
C LEU A 27 18.31 -0.37 6.82
N ALA A 28 17.89 0.83 6.43
CA ALA A 28 16.68 1.44 6.98
C ALA A 28 15.41 0.64 6.65
N MET A 29 15.30 0.10 5.44
CA MET A 29 14.23 -0.83 5.08
C MET A 29 14.25 -2.07 5.99
N MET A 30 15.42 -2.70 6.16
CA MET A 30 15.54 -3.86 7.04
C MET A 30 15.15 -3.53 8.49
N GLN A 31 15.62 -2.41 9.05
CA GLN A 31 15.25 -1.96 10.40
C GLN A 31 13.73 -1.75 10.54
N GLN A 32 13.10 -1.13 9.54
CA GLN A 32 11.65 -0.94 9.54
C GLN A 32 10.89 -2.27 9.46
N SER A 33 11.42 -3.26 8.74
CA SER A 33 10.81 -4.59 8.74
C SER A 33 10.87 -5.24 10.12
N LEU A 34 11.98 -5.12 10.87
CA LEU A 34 12.07 -5.64 12.22
C LEU A 34 11.07 -4.97 13.16
N ASN A 35 10.86 -3.66 13.01
CA ASN A 35 9.79 -2.95 13.71
C ASN A 35 8.39 -3.49 13.35
N TYR A 36 8.17 -3.84 12.07
CA TYR A 36 6.91 -4.45 11.61
C TYR A 36 6.63 -5.82 12.22
N TYR A 37 7.62 -6.72 12.23
CA TYR A 37 7.50 -8.02 12.89
C TYR A 37 7.28 -7.86 14.41
N SER A 38 8.03 -6.95 15.04
CA SER A 38 7.90 -6.69 16.48
C SER A 38 6.52 -6.11 16.81
N HIS A 39 5.99 -5.21 15.97
CA HIS A 39 4.64 -4.67 16.13
C HIS A 39 3.60 -5.79 16.09
N THR A 40 3.69 -6.72 15.14
CA THR A 40 2.79 -7.87 15.08
C THR A 40 2.96 -8.79 16.30
N LEU A 41 4.18 -9.10 16.74
CA LEU A 41 4.38 -9.91 17.96
C LEU A 41 3.72 -9.31 19.19
N ILE A 42 3.78 -7.98 19.34
CA ILE A 42 3.21 -7.28 20.50
C ILE A 42 1.69 -7.15 20.40
N LYS A 43 1.17 -6.84 19.20
CA LYS A 43 -0.26 -6.55 18.99
C LYS A 43 -1.11 -7.78 18.64
N ASP A 44 -0.51 -8.79 18.05
CA ASP A 44 -1.14 -10.04 17.61
C ASP A 44 -0.11 -11.21 17.57
N PRO A 45 0.29 -11.73 18.75
CA PRO A 45 1.29 -12.80 18.84
C PRO A 45 0.84 -14.11 18.18
N ILE A 46 -0.48 -14.36 18.05
CA ILE A 46 -1.01 -15.58 17.46
C ILE A 46 -0.60 -15.66 15.98
N THR A 47 -0.65 -14.55 15.25
CA THR A 47 -0.36 -14.52 13.81
C THR A 47 1.02 -15.12 13.51
N LEU A 48 2.07 -14.64 14.15
CA LEU A 48 3.43 -15.12 13.87
C LEU A 48 3.67 -16.52 14.44
N LEU A 49 3.07 -16.87 15.58
CA LEU A 49 3.12 -18.23 16.11
C LEU A 49 2.55 -19.25 15.12
N VAL A 50 1.34 -18.99 14.60
CA VAL A 50 0.68 -19.88 13.63
C VAL A 50 1.49 -19.98 12.35
N ILE A 51 2.07 -18.88 11.87
CA ILE A 51 2.96 -18.87 10.71
C ILE A 51 4.19 -19.74 10.94
N VAL A 52 4.87 -19.60 12.08
CA VAL A 52 6.05 -20.39 12.42
C VAL A 52 5.70 -21.88 12.48
N LEU A 53 4.57 -22.25 13.09
CA LEU A 53 4.12 -23.64 13.15
C LEU A 53 3.78 -24.20 11.76
N GLY A 54 3.04 -23.46 10.94
CA GLY A 54 2.65 -23.90 9.59
C GLY A 54 3.82 -23.95 8.59
N ALA A 55 4.83 -23.09 8.76
CA ALA A 55 6.04 -23.12 7.96
C ALA A 55 7.02 -24.20 8.46
N GLY A 56 7.22 -24.33 9.78
CA GLY A 56 8.24 -25.21 10.37
C GLY A 56 7.84 -26.69 10.36
N TRP A 57 6.62 -27.01 10.76
CA TRP A 57 6.20 -28.40 10.96
C TRP A 57 6.32 -29.29 9.70
N PRO A 58 5.86 -28.86 8.50
CA PRO A 58 6.00 -29.68 7.31
C PRO A 58 7.44 -29.90 6.85
N LEU A 59 8.31 -28.90 7.04
CA LEU A 59 9.73 -28.99 6.71
C LEU A 59 10.43 -30.01 7.61
N LEU A 60 10.15 -29.97 8.92
CA LEU A 60 10.68 -30.93 9.89
C LEU A 60 10.14 -32.34 9.65
N ALA A 61 8.85 -32.46 9.33
CA ALA A 61 8.21 -33.74 9.01
C ALA A 61 8.54 -34.27 7.59
N ARG A 62 9.39 -33.57 6.84
CA ARG A 62 9.80 -33.91 5.46
C ARG A 62 8.62 -34.20 4.52
N ASN A 63 7.52 -33.48 4.68
CA ASN A 63 6.35 -33.66 3.84
C ASN A 63 6.51 -32.87 2.55
N GLY A 64 6.84 -33.52 1.43
CA GLY A 64 7.15 -32.83 0.17
C GLY A 64 6.04 -31.88 -0.32
N LYS A 65 4.76 -32.26 -0.19
CA LYS A 65 3.63 -31.45 -0.64
C LYS A 65 3.48 -30.16 0.17
N TYR A 66 3.48 -30.28 1.50
CA TYR A 66 3.31 -29.14 2.39
C TYR A 66 4.61 -28.34 2.57
N GLY A 67 5.77 -28.98 2.43
CA GLY A 67 7.09 -28.36 2.48
C GLY A 67 7.30 -27.33 1.38
N VAL A 68 6.77 -27.56 0.17
CA VAL A 68 6.79 -26.54 -0.91
C VAL A 68 5.98 -25.30 -0.52
N LEU A 69 4.80 -25.49 0.10
CA LEU A 69 4.00 -24.36 0.60
C LEU A 69 4.71 -23.63 1.73
N SER A 70 5.31 -24.36 2.66
CA SER A 70 6.13 -23.80 3.74
C SER A 70 7.33 -23.01 3.21
N MET A 71 7.99 -23.48 2.15
CA MET A 71 9.07 -22.74 1.49
C MET A 71 8.56 -21.44 0.89
N GLY A 72 7.38 -21.46 0.24
CA GLY A 72 6.73 -20.25 -0.27
C GLY A 72 6.42 -19.24 0.83
N ILE A 73 5.96 -19.70 2.01
CA ILE A 73 5.75 -18.86 3.19
C ILE A 73 7.08 -18.23 3.64
N VAL A 74 8.15 -19.00 3.76
CA VAL A 74 9.47 -18.49 4.17
C VAL A 74 9.99 -17.45 3.18
N LEU A 75 9.92 -17.72 1.87
CA LEU A 75 10.32 -16.77 0.83
C LEU A 75 9.49 -15.48 0.87
N TYR A 76 8.19 -15.58 1.14
CA TYR A 76 7.33 -14.42 1.31
C TYR A 76 7.75 -13.58 2.53
N LEU A 77 8.07 -14.21 3.67
CA LEU A 77 8.54 -13.50 4.86
C LEU A 77 9.89 -12.82 4.61
N LEU A 78 10.82 -13.47 3.91
CA LEU A 78 12.07 -12.85 3.47
C LEU A 78 11.83 -11.67 2.52
N TYR A 79 10.82 -11.77 1.65
CA TYR A 79 10.39 -10.65 0.82
C TYR A 79 9.86 -9.48 1.66
N VAL A 80 9.07 -9.73 2.71
CA VAL A 80 8.61 -8.67 3.66
C VAL A 80 9.79 -7.95 4.31
N VAL A 81 10.84 -8.69 4.70
CA VAL A 81 12.09 -8.09 5.21
C VAL A 81 12.75 -7.20 4.16
N ARG A 82 12.88 -7.70 2.92
CA ARG A 82 13.49 -6.96 1.81
C ARG A 82 12.78 -5.63 1.51
N ILE A 83 11.46 -5.58 1.62
CA ILE A 83 10.67 -4.38 1.28
C ILE A 83 10.39 -3.47 2.48
N GLY A 84 10.85 -3.83 3.68
CA GLY A 84 10.71 -3.02 4.89
C GLY A 84 9.40 -3.20 5.66
N GLY A 85 8.56 -4.17 5.28
CA GLY A 85 7.22 -4.32 5.85
C GLY A 85 6.21 -3.34 5.25
N ASP A 86 5.22 -2.94 6.04
CA ASP A 86 4.15 -2.05 5.61
C ASP A 86 3.69 -1.13 6.73
N PHE A 87 2.97 -0.07 6.36
CA PHE A 87 2.35 0.78 7.36
C PHE A 87 1.05 0.18 7.88
N MET A 88 0.37 -0.70 7.14
CA MET A 88 -0.84 -1.35 7.62
C MET A 88 -0.43 -2.55 8.48
N GLY A 89 -0.73 -2.48 9.78
CA GLY A 89 -0.45 -3.56 10.71
C GLY A 89 -1.01 -4.90 10.21
N ASN A 90 -0.22 -5.96 10.34
CA ASN A 90 -0.56 -7.35 10.01
C ASN A 90 -0.89 -7.67 8.53
N ARG A 91 -1.12 -6.68 7.66
CA ARG A 91 -1.54 -6.89 6.26
C ARG A 91 -0.67 -7.89 5.51
N PHE A 92 0.65 -7.79 5.60
CA PHE A 92 1.52 -8.70 4.87
C PHE A 92 1.59 -10.10 5.48
N PHE A 93 1.16 -10.29 6.72
CA PHE A 93 1.11 -11.61 7.35
C PHE A 93 -0.17 -12.39 7.04
N VAL A 94 -1.20 -11.76 6.47
CA VAL A 94 -2.49 -12.41 6.19
C VAL A 94 -2.36 -13.64 5.27
N ALA A 95 -1.66 -13.52 4.14
CA ALA A 95 -1.50 -14.64 3.20
C ALA A 95 -0.65 -15.78 3.80
N PRO A 96 0.52 -15.53 4.41
CA PRO A 96 1.26 -16.53 5.18
C PRO A 96 0.42 -17.21 6.28
N LEU A 97 -0.35 -16.43 7.03
CA LEU A 97 -1.22 -16.92 8.10
C LEU A 97 -2.29 -17.87 7.53
N PHE A 98 -2.98 -17.47 6.47
CA PHE A 98 -4.01 -18.28 5.83
C PHE A 98 -3.47 -19.63 5.38
N LEU A 99 -2.34 -19.64 4.66
CA LEU A 99 -1.70 -20.89 4.22
C LEU A 99 -1.26 -21.76 5.41
N SER A 100 -0.72 -21.13 6.45
CA SER A 100 -0.30 -21.82 7.67
C SER A 100 -1.48 -22.49 8.38
N VAL A 101 -2.62 -21.80 8.50
CA VAL A 101 -3.86 -22.38 9.04
C VAL A 101 -4.32 -23.57 8.21
N LEU A 102 -4.34 -23.45 6.87
CA LEU A 102 -4.72 -24.57 6.01
C LEU A 102 -3.81 -25.79 6.18
N ILE A 103 -2.50 -25.58 6.27
CA ILE A 103 -1.53 -26.65 6.52
C ILE A 103 -1.84 -27.31 7.87
N LEU A 104 -1.95 -26.52 8.95
CA LEU A 104 -2.19 -27.03 10.30
C LEU A 104 -3.53 -27.76 10.41
N MET A 105 -4.59 -27.27 9.76
CA MET A 105 -5.89 -27.95 9.69
C MET A 105 -5.79 -29.34 9.06
N ARG A 106 -4.95 -29.52 8.03
CA ARG A 106 -4.74 -30.84 7.41
C ARG A 106 -4.05 -31.83 8.34
N TYR A 107 -3.14 -31.36 9.20
CA TYR A 107 -2.55 -32.19 10.24
C TYR A 107 -3.54 -32.45 11.38
N ALA A 108 -4.28 -31.43 11.82
CA ALA A 108 -5.28 -31.53 12.88
C ALA A 108 -6.40 -32.52 12.53
N GLY A 109 -6.82 -32.59 11.27
CA GLY A 109 -7.82 -33.56 10.79
C GLY A 109 -7.40 -35.03 10.89
N ARG A 110 -6.13 -35.32 11.23
CA ARG A 110 -5.64 -36.68 11.51
C ARG A 110 -5.63 -37.01 13.00
N LEU A 111 -5.86 -36.03 13.86
CA LEU A 111 -5.90 -36.19 15.31
C LEU A 111 -7.34 -36.45 15.78
N ARG A 112 -7.48 -37.03 16.98
CA ARG A 112 -8.79 -37.10 17.64
C ARG A 112 -9.21 -35.70 18.07
N THR A 113 -10.49 -35.35 17.89
CA THR A 113 -11.02 -34.02 18.23
C THR A 113 -10.69 -33.59 19.66
N ILE A 114 -10.72 -34.52 20.62
CA ILE A 114 -10.38 -34.25 22.03
C ILE A 114 -8.96 -33.72 22.20
N SER A 115 -8.02 -34.14 21.35
CA SER A 115 -6.63 -33.67 21.37
C SER A 115 -6.48 -32.24 20.88
N LEU A 116 -7.47 -31.70 20.16
CA LEU A 116 -7.47 -30.32 19.66
C LEU A 116 -8.07 -29.32 20.65
N VAL A 117 -8.81 -29.80 21.65
CA VAL A 117 -9.51 -28.95 22.64
C VAL A 117 -8.54 -28.02 23.38
N PRO A 118 -7.38 -28.48 23.91
CA PRO A 118 -6.47 -27.59 24.63
C PRO A 118 -5.90 -26.49 23.74
N ALA A 119 -5.45 -26.83 22.53
CA ALA A 119 -4.90 -25.85 21.59
C ALA A 119 -5.95 -24.82 21.16
N THR A 120 -7.17 -25.27 20.89
CA THR A 120 -8.30 -24.40 20.55
C THR A 120 -8.65 -23.47 21.69
N ALA A 121 -8.72 -23.99 22.92
CA ALA A 121 -9.00 -23.19 24.12
C ALA A 121 -7.93 -22.11 24.33
N VAL A 122 -6.65 -22.43 24.16
CA VAL A 122 -5.55 -21.46 24.26
C VAL A 122 -5.69 -20.36 23.20
N ILE A 123 -5.95 -20.72 21.93
CA ILE A 123 -6.14 -19.74 20.85
C ILE A 123 -7.33 -18.83 21.16
N VAL A 124 -8.45 -19.38 21.61
CA VAL A 124 -9.65 -18.62 21.98
C VAL A 124 -9.36 -17.68 23.15
N LEU A 125 -8.69 -18.15 24.21
CA LEU A 125 -8.33 -17.34 25.37
C LEU A 125 -7.42 -16.17 24.97
N ILE A 126 -6.35 -16.42 24.21
CA ILE A 126 -5.47 -15.35 23.72
C ILE A 126 -6.23 -14.37 22.83
N SER A 127 -7.12 -14.88 21.97
CA SER A 127 -7.96 -14.05 21.09
C SER A 127 -8.91 -13.17 21.90
N CYS A 128 -9.57 -13.70 22.94
CA CYS A 128 -10.46 -12.94 23.82
C CYS A 128 -9.73 -11.87 24.64
N CYS A 129 -8.45 -12.07 24.95
CA CYS A 129 -7.62 -11.06 25.60
C CYS A 129 -7.07 -9.99 24.63
N ALA A 130 -7.22 -10.16 23.32
CA ALA A 130 -6.73 -9.20 22.35
C ALA A 130 -7.56 -7.89 22.39
N PRO A 131 -6.93 -6.71 22.39
CA PRO A 131 -7.62 -5.43 22.55
C PRO A 131 -8.59 -5.05 21.40
N TYR A 132 -8.57 -5.78 20.27
CA TYR A 132 -9.21 -5.37 19.02
C TYR A 132 -10.07 -6.45 18.34
N VAL A 133 -10.62 -7.39 19.10
CA VAL A 133 -11.45 -8.48 18.56
C VAL A 133 -12.64 -7.93 17.76
N PRO A 134 -12.85 -8.35 16.49
CA PRO A 134 -13.94 -7.86 15.67
C PRO A 134 -15.33 -8.03 16.27
N ILE A 135 -15.60 -9.16 16.91
CA ILE A 135 -16.90 -9.49 17.52
C ILE A 135 -17.22 -8.57 18.71
N LEU A 136 -16.19 -8.04 19.38
CA LEU A 136 -16.35 -7.13 20.53
C LEU A 136 -16.29 -5.65 20.14
N SER A 137 -16.27 -5.34 18.84
CA SER A 137 -16.13 -3.96 18.36
C SER A 137 -17.49 -3.24 18.33
N GLY A 138 -17.76 -2.43 19.35
CA GLY A 138 -18.97 -1.59 19.46
C GLY A 138 -18.84 -0.23 18.76
N ARG A 139 -19.80 0.66 18.99
CA ARG A 139 -19.77 2.07 18.49
C ARG A 139 -18.61 2.88 19.06
N ASP A 140 -18.02 2.41 20.16
CA ASP A 140 -16.88 3.01 20.84
C ASP A 140 -15.52 2.44 20.39
N PHE A 141 -15.50 1.50 19.43
CA PHE A 141 -14.26 0.93 18.95
C PHE A 141 -13.32 2.02 18.41
N GLY A 142 -12.08 2.03 18.89
CA GLY A 142 -11.10 3.06 18.55
C GLY A 142 -11.28 4.41 19.26
N ASN A 143 -12.22 4.57 20.20
CA ASN A 143 -12.28 5.74 21.10
C ASN A 143 -11.27 5.68 22.25
N LYS A 144 -10.56 4.55 22.42
CA LYS A 144 -9.55 4.39 23.46
C LYS A 144 -8.35 5.30 23.18
N TRP A 145 -7.75 5.84 24.25
CA TRP A 145 -6.57 6.71 24.27
C TRP A 145 -5.30 6.18 23.59
N GLU A 146 -5.32 4.96 23.04
CA GLU A 146 -4.17 4.38 22.35
C GLU A 146 -4.11 4.91 20.90
N ASN A 147 -3.01 5.58 20.57
CA ASN A 147 -2.75 6.06 19.22
C ASN A 147 -2.76 4.86 18.23
N PRO A 148 -3.63 4.85 17.21
CA PRO A 148 -3.69 3.77 16.23
C PRO A 148 -2.39 3.65 15.41
N ILE A 149 -1.58 4.71 15.37
CA ILE A 149 -0.28 4.75 14.70
C ILE A 149 0.82 4.62 15.75
N SER A 150 1.61 3.56 15.65
CA SER A 150 2.78 3.36 16.50
C SER A 150 3.90 4.36 16.19
N ARG A 151 4.89 4.46 17.09
CA ARG A 151 6.10 5.29 16.90
C ARG A 151 6.91 4.97 15.62
N TYR A 152 6.66 3.83 14.99
CA TYR A 152 7.31 3.39 13.76
C TYR A 152 6.44 3.63 12.51
N GLY A 153 5.32 4.34 12.63
CA GLY A 153 4.41 4.62 11.52
C GLY A 153 3.52 3.44 11.10
N ILE A 154 3.54 2.34 11.86
CA ILE A 154 2.66 1.18 11.62
C ILE A 154 1.33 1.44 12.32
N CYS A 155 0.24 1.30 11.57
CA CYS A 155 -1.10 1.72 11.91
C CYS A 155 -2.07 0.53 11.95
N ASN A 156 -2.90 0.52 12.98
CA ASN A 156 -4.16 -0.22 12.96
C ASN A 156 -5.18 0.58 12.13
N GLU A 157 -5.19 0.36 10.82
CA GLU A 157 -6.06 1.10 9.88
C GLU A 157 -7.55 0.94 10.20
N ARG A 158 -7.96 -0.24 10.72
CA ARG A 158 -9.35 -0.45 11.15
C ARG A 158 -9.71 0.47 12.30
N GLN A 159 -8.86 0.58 13.31
CA GLN A 159 -9.05 1.51 14.43
C GLN A 159 -9.02 2.97 13.96
N TYR A 160 -8.08 3.31 13.07
CA TYR A 160 -7.92 4.65 12.55
C TYR A 160 -9.18 5.16 11.82
N TYR A 161 -9.78 4.33 10.98
CA TYR A 161 -10.94 4.74 10.17
C TYR A 161 -12.30 4.43 10.77
N TYR A 162 -12.39 3.72 11.89
CA TYR A 162 -13.68 3.21 12.37
C TYR A 162 -14.71 4.30 12.64
N HIS A 163 -14.29 5.43 13.21
CA HIS A 163 -15.18 6.57 13.48
C HIS A 163 -15.78 7.18 12.22
N SER A 164 -15.05 7.11 11.10
CA SER A 164 -15.51 7.60 9.81
C SER A 164 -16.29 6.56 9.01
N THR A 165 -15.93 5.28 9.11
CA THR A 165 -16.39 4.21 8.19
C THR A 165 -17.27 3.15 8.84
N GLY A 166 -17.35 3.11 10.17
CA GLY A 166 -18.11 2.11 10.91
C GLY A 166 -19.61 2.33 10.78
N LEU A 167 -20.35 1.27 10.46
CA LEU A 167 -21.81 1.33 10.26
C LEU A 167 -22.56 1.89 11.47
N LEU A 168 -22.06 1.64 12.69
CA LEU A 168 -22.67 2.16 13.92
C LEU A 168 -22.53 3.68 14.12
N HIS A 169 -21.73 4.35 13.29
CA HIS A 169 -21.59 5.81 13.25
C HIS A 169 -22.45 6.47 12.16
N TRP A 170 -23.15 5.69 11.33
CA TRP A 170 -24.00 6.24 10.29
C TRP A 170 -25.19 7.02 10.87
N THR A 171 -25.49 8.16 10.24
CA THR A 171 -26.67 8.98 10.51
C THR A 171 -27.22 9.49 9.17
N PRO A 172 -28.54 9.53 8.93
CA PRO A 172 -29.12 9.92 7.65
C PRO A 172 -28.65 11.28 7.10
N GLU A 173 -28.34 12.22 7.98
CA GLU A 173 -28.00 13.61 7.63
C GLU A 173 -26.51 13.84 7.38
N ARG A 174 -25.66 12.80 7.48
CA ARG A 174 -24.21 12.92 7.29
C ARG A 174 -23.73 12.07 6.12
N LEU A 175 -22.75 12.60 5.40
CA LEU A 175 -22.00 11.83 4.42
C LEU A 175 -21.29 10.66 5.10
N MET A 176 -21.34 9.49 4.47
CA MET A 176 -20.62 8.31 4.93
C MET A 176 -19.72 7.77 3.81
N PRO A 177 -18.42 7.54 4.06
CA PRO A 177 -17.69 7.76 5.32
C PRO A 177 -17.59 9.22 5.78
N THR A 178 -17.79 9.47 7.07
CA THR A 178 -17.73 10.82 7.67
C THR A 178 -16.29 11.18 8.01
N ASN A 179 -15.60 11.86 7.11
CA ASN A 179 -14.21 12.26 7.28
C ASN A 179 -13.97 13.64 6.65
N GLY A 180 -13.19 14.49 7.30
CA GLY A 180 -12.91 15.85 6.83
C GLY A 180 -12.27 15.91 5.43
N TRP A 181 -11.52 14.88 5.01
CA TRP A 181 -11.01 14.78 3.65
C TRP A 181 -12.13 14.58 2.62
N GLY A 182 -13.13 13.76 2.95
CA GLY A 182 -14.29 13.54 2.08
C GLY A 182 -15.20 14.77 2.03
N GLU A 183 -15.50 15.36 3.18
CA GLU A 183 -16.36 16.56 3.25
C GLU A 183 -15.73 17.77 2.53
N SER A 184 -14.41 17.93 2.65
CA SER A 184 -13.72 19.06 2.02
C SER A 184 -13.67 19.00 0.49
N ILE A 185 -13.76 17.81 -0.13
CA ILE A 185 -13.74 17.67 -1.59
C ILE A 185 -15.12 17.87 -2.23
N VAL A 186 -16.21 17.64 -1.50
CA VAL A 186 -17.58 17.71 -2.06
C VAL A 186 -17.89 19.08 -2.66
N LYS A 187 -17.42 20.16 -2.03
CA LYS A 187 -17.58 21.52 -2.58
C LYS A 187 -16.91 21.70 -3.94
N TYR A 188 -15.80 21.00 -4.20
CA TYR A 188 -15.12 21.02 -5.49
C TYR A 188 -15.83 20.16 -6.52
N ALA A 189 -16.39 19.01 -6.09
CA ALA A 189 -17.19 18.14 -6.94
C ALA A 189 -18.44 18.83 -7.51
N MET A 190 -18.99 19.81 -6.78
CA MET A 190 -20.14 20.62 -7.19
C MET A 190 -19.79 21.72 -8.22
N LEU A 191 -18.51 21.98 -8.48
CA LEU A 191 -18.13 22.97 -9.47
C LEU A 191 -18.30 22.42 -10.89
N ASP A 192 -18.91 23.20 -11.77
CA ASP A 192 -19.05 22.85 -13.19
C ASP A 192 -17.79 23.20 -14.00
N ARG A 193 -16.61 22.82 -13.48
CA ARG A 193 -15.33 23.02 -14.17
C ARG A 193 -14.29 21.99 -13.73
N PRO A 194 -13.32 21.64 -14.59
CA PRO A 194 -12.16 20.87 -14.18
C PRO A 194 -11.40 21.57 -13.05
N LEU A 195 -10.95 20.80 -12.07
CA LEU A 195 -10.15 21.29 -10.95
C LEU A 195 -9.04 20.30 -10.63
N ILE A 196 -7.83 20.81 -10.42
CA ILE A 196 -6.73 20.02 -9.90
C ILE A 196 -6.72 20.13 -8.39
N HIS A 197 -6.72 18.97 -7.73
CA HIS A 197 -6.55 18.89 -6.29
C HIS A 197 -5.34 18.03 -5.97
N VAL A 198 -4.32 18.66 -5.37
CA VAL A 198 -3.07 18.00 -5.01
C VAL A 198 -3.15 17.62 -3.54
N TYR A 199 -3.02 16.33 -3.24
CA TYR A 199 -3.07 15.85 -1.86
C TYR A 199 -2.37 14.50 -1.70
N GLY A 200 -2.12 14.07 -0.47
CA GLY A 200 -1.71 12.70 -0.14
C GLY A 200 -2.86 11.95 0.50
N MET A 201 -2.97 10.62 0.35
CA MET A 201 -4.11 9.83 0.90
C MET A 201 -5.45 10.13 0.22
N ILE A 202 -5.47 10.05 -1.11
CA ILE A 202 -6.60 10.43 -1.96
C ILE A 202 -7.84 9.50 -1.92
N GLY A 203 -7.95 8.57 -0.96
CA GLY A 203 -9.00 7.53 -0.96
C GLY A 203 -10.42 8.10 -0.86
N PHE A 204 -10.73 8.80 0.24
CA PHE A 204 -12.05 9.45 0.39
C PHE A 204 -12.25 10.60 -0.59
N GLN A 205 -11.18 11.32 -0.92
CA GLN A 205 -11.27 12.43 -1.88
C GLN A 205 -11.63 11.94 -3.28
N GLY A 206 -11.07 10.81 -3.73
CA GLY A 206 -11.43 10.19 -5.02
C GLY A 206 -12.84 9.66 -5.03
N TYR A 207 -13.32 9.14 -3.90
CA TYR A 207 -14.69 8.67 -3.77
C TYR A 207 -15.73 9.80 -3.89
N PHE A 208 -15.47 10.95 -3.24
CA PHE A 208 -16.42 12.07 -3.19
C PHE A 208 -16.17 13.18 -4.23
N GLY A 209 -15.00 13.23 -4.85
CA GLY A 209 -14.56 14.34 -5.71
C GLY A 209 -15.27 14.44 -7.06
N GLY A 210 -15.94 13.37 -7.50
CA GLY A 210 -16.60 13.33 -8.80
C GLY A 210 -15.62 13.36 -9.99
N PRO A 211 -16.12 13.25 -11.24
CA PRO A 211 -15.27 13.03 -12.41
C PRO A 211 -14.51 14.28 -12.90
N LYS A 212 -14.85 15.48 -12.40
CA LYS A 212 -14.23 16.75 -12.83
C LYS A 212 -13.02 17.14 -11.97
N VAL A 213 -12.82 16.49 -10.83
CA VAL A 213 -11.66 16.71 -9.98
C VAL A 213 -10.53 15.78 -10.41
N ILE A 214 -9.44 16.35 -10.87
CA ILE A 214 -8.19 15.65 -11.19
C ILE A 214 -7.36 15.61 -9.90
N LEU A 215 -7.28 14.43 -9.29
CA LEU A 215 -6.49 14.21 -8.09
C LEU A 215 -5.03 13.93 -8.45
N VAL A 216 -4.13 14.73 -7.90
CA VAL A 216 -2.68 14.52 -8.01
C VAL A 216 -2.18 14.01 -6.68
N ASP A 217 -1.91 12.71 -6.64
CA ASP A 217 -1.46 12.00 -5.44
C ASP A 217 0.04 12.21 -5.20
N ARG A 218 0.39 13.02 -4.19
CA ARG A 218 1.78 13.29 -3.82
C ARG A 218 2.54 12.04 -3.37
N LEU A 219 1.84 10.99 -2.92
CA LEU A 219 2.43 9.69 -2.56
C LEU A 219 2.64 8.79 -3.79
N ALA A 220 2.20 9.28 -4.96
CA ALA A 220 2.34 8.64 -6.25
C ALA A 220 1.70 7.25 -6.37
N LEU A 221 0.78 6.87 -5.48
CA LEU A 221 0.13 5.56 -5.55
C LEU A 221 -0.75 5.46 -6.80
N SER A 222 -1.41 6.55 -7.17
CA SER A 222 -2.27 6.65 -8.36
C SER A 222 -1.67 7.44 -9.53
N ASP A 223 -0.58 8.18 -9.31
CA ASP A 223 0.01 9.02 -10.35
C ASP A 223 1.13 8.28 -11.10
N PRO A 224 1.02 8.11 -12.43
CA PRO A 224 1.96 7.30 -13.20
C PRO A 224 3.34 7.96 -13.36
N LEU A 225 3.41 9.30 -13.44
CA LEU A 225 4.69 10.00 -13.60
C LEU A 225 5.42 10.10 -12.27
N LEU A 226 4.73 10.55 -11.23
CA LEU A 226 5.33 10.73 -9.90
C LEU A 226 5.87 9.40 -9.36
N ALA A 227 5.24 8.25 -9.70
CA ALA A 227 5.69 6.93 -9.25
C ALA A 227 7.06 6.52 -9.82
N ARG A 228 7.54 7.22 -10.86
CA ARG A 228 8.84 7.02 -11.50
C ARG A 228 9.92 7.96 -10.97
N LEU A 229 9.52 8.99 -10.26
CA LEU A 229 10.44 9.91 -9.60
C LEU A 229 10.95 9.31 -8.28
N PRO A 230 12.15 9.69 -7.82
CA PRO A 230 12.65 9.30 -6.51
C PRO A 230 11.88 10.01 -5.39
N ALA A 231 11.83 9.40 -4.20
CA ALA A 231 11.29 10.06 -3.02
C ALA A 231 12.14 11.27 -2.60
N LEU A 232 11.49 12.25 -1.98
CA LEU A 232 12.16 13.37 -1.33
C LEU A 232 13.11 12.87 -0.22
N SER A 233 14.34 13.38 -0.19
CA SER A 233 15.43 12.88 0.65
C SER A 233 15.16 12.96 2.16
N ALA A 234 14.33 13.91 2.61
CA ALA A 234 14.08 14.18 4.02
C ALA A 234 13.05 13.23 4.68
N GLN A 235 12.42 12.32 3.93
CA GLN A 235 11.28 11.54 4.43
C GLN A 235 11.63 10.06 4.71
N MET A 236 11.82 9.74 5.99
CA MET A 236 11.54 8.41 6.56
C MET A 236 10.39 8.48 7.55
N LEU A 237 9.30 9.16 7.21
CA LEU A 237 8.24 9.39 8.20
C LEU A 237 7.21 8.25 8.28
N ARG A 238 7.01 7.48 7.20
CA ARG A 238 6.14 6.29 7.23
C ARG A 238 6.34 5.42 5.99
N ILE A 239 6.59 4.13 6.17
CA ILE A 239 6.78 3.22 5.04
C ILE A 239 5.57 3.22 4.10
N GLY A 240 5.82 3.27 2.80
CA GLY A 240 4.77 3.30 1.78
C GLY A 240 4.02 4.63 1.64
N HIS A 241 4.37 5.67 2.41
CA HIS A 241 3.91 7.05 2.24
C HIS A 241 5.11 7.95 1.96
N LEU A 242 5.69 7.78 0.77
CA LEU A 242 6.89 8.50 0.36
C LEU A 242 6.45 9.54 -0.65
N GLU A 243 6.56 10.82 -0.32
CA GLU A 243 6.13 11.88 -1.22
C GLU A 243 7.09 12.06 -2.40
N ARG A 244 6.59 12.72 -3.43
CA ARG A 244 7.31 13.06 -4.64
C ARG A 244 7.21 14.55 -4.93
N PRO A 245 8.28 15.15 -5.49
CA PRO A 245 8.18 16.49 -6.01
C PRO A 245 7.19 16.51 -7.17
N ILE A 246 6.41 17.58 -7.27
CA ILE A 246 5.56 17.83 -8.43
C ILE A 246 6.39 18.64 -9.42
N PRO A 247 6.72 18.10 -10.61
CA PRO A 247 7.51 18.83 -11.59
C PRO A 247 6.80 20.12 -12.04
N GLU A 248 7.57 21.16 -12.30
CA GLU A 248 7.04 22.41 -12.85
C GLU A 248 6.38 22.18 -14.21
N GLY A 249 5.18 22.73 -14.41
CA GLY A 249 4.39 22.51 -15.61
C GLY A 249 3.53 21.23 -15.59
N TYR A 250 3.68 20.35 -14.59
CA TYR A 250 2.94 19.10 -14.56
C TYR A 250 1.44 19.30 -14.30
N LEU A 251 1.07 20.22 -13.42
CA LEU A 251 -0.33 20.51 -13.14
C LEU A 251 -1.02 21.11 -14.37
N GLU A 252 -0.37 22.05 -15.05
CA GLU A 252 -0.82 22.61 -16.32
C GLU A 252 -0.96 21.54 -17.40
N THR A 253 -0.04 20.58 -17.43
CA THR A 253 -0.09 19.42 -18.34
C THR A 253 -1.34 18.58 -18.10
N LEU A 254 -1.66 18.30 -16.83
CA LEU A 254 -2.86 17.55 -16.49
C LEU A 254 -4.15 18.32 -16.78
N MET A 255 -4.14 19.64 -16.60
CA MET A 255 -5.31 20.50 -16.85
C MET A 255 -5.61 20.64 -18.35
N THR A 256 -4.57 20.87 -19.16
CA THR A 256 -4.72 21.17 -20.60
C THR A 256 -4.66 19.94 -21.48
N GLY A 257 -4.05 18.85 -21.00
CA GLY A 257 -3.75 17.66 -21.80
C GLY A 257 -2.53 17.81 -22.71
N GLU A 258 -1.90 18.99 -22.76
CA GLU A 258 -0.69 19.27 -23.52
C GLU A 258 0.54 19.18 -22.62
N ASN A 259 1.63 18.59 -23.10
CA ASN A 259 2.85 18.50 -22.31
C ASN A 259 3.49 19.89 -22.11
N ARG A 260 3.41 20.42 -20.88
CA ARG A 260 3.91 21.73 -20.45
C ARG A 260 5.06 21.62 -19.45
N LEU A 261 5.62 20.42 -19.26
CA LEU A 261 6.74 20.18 -18.34
C LEU A 261 7.96 21.03 -18.74
N GLN A 262 8.54 21.73 -17.76
CA GLN A 262 9.70 22.60 -18.00
C GLN A 262 11.01 21.81 -18.22
N ASP A 263 11.21 20.72 -17.48
CA ASP A 263 12.31 19.80 -17.73
C ASP A 263 12.06 19.04 -19.04
N LYS A 264 12.84 19.36 -20.08
CA LYS A 264 12.72 18.76 -21.42
C LYS A 264 12.97 17.25 -21.44
N ASN A 265 13.86 16.75 -20.59
CA ASN A 265 14.13 15.31 -20.51
C ASN A 265 12.94 14.60 -19.86
N LEU A 266 12.43 15.15 -18.75
CA LEU A 266 11.23 14.61 -18.12
C LEU A 266 10.00 14.72 -19.03
N ALA A 267 9.87 15.80 -19.81
CA ALA A 267 8.83 15.96 -20.80
C ALA A 267 8.87 14.82 -21.83
N ALA A 268 10.05 14.51 -22.38
CA ALA A 268 10.22 13.40 -23.32
C ALA A 268 9.92 12.03 -22.67
N TYR A 269 10.26 11.83 -21.39
CA TYR A 269 9.88 10.63 -20.65
C TYR A 269 8.36 10.54 -20.50
N TYR A 270 7.70 11.64 -20.16
CA TYR A 270 6.26 11.71 -19.98
C TYR A 270 5.50 11.43 -21.28
N ASP A 271 5.98 11.88 -22.44
CA ASP A 271 5.38 11.55 -23.74
C ASP A 271 5.36 10.03 -23.98
N LYS A 272 6.48 9.34 -23.66
CA LYS A 272 6.55 7.87 -23.74
C LYS A 272 5.60 7.20 -22.76
N LEU A 273 5.52 7.72 -21.54
CA LEU A 273 4.63 7.19 -20.50
C LEU A 273 3.14 7.41 -20.86
N GLN A 274 2.81 8.55 -21.45
CA GLN A 274 1.46 8.87 -21.92
C GLN A 274 1.06 7.95 -23.07
N LEU A 275 1.96 7.70 -24.03
CA LEU A 275 1.72 6.71 -25.09
C LEU A 275 1.46 5.32 -24.51
N VAL A 276 2.24 4.90 -23.51
CA VAL A 276 2.07 3.61 -22.83
C VAL A 276 0.72 3.52 -22.11
N THR A 277 0.32 4.56 -21.39
CA THR A 277 -0.85 4.52 -20.50
C THR A 277 -2.16 4.91 -21.17
N ARG A 278 -2.13 5.69 -22.27
CA ARG A 278 -3.31 6.26 -22.92
C ARG A 278 -3.37 6.02 -24.43
N GLY A 279 -2.29 5.51 -25.05
CA GLY A 279 -2.27 5.24 -26.48
C GLY A 279 -3.16 4.06 -26.90
N PRO A 280 -3.47 3.92 -28.21
CA PRO A 280 -4.26 2.81 -28.72
C PRO A 280 -3.63 1.46 -28.38
N LEU A 281 -4.40 0.54 -27.80
CA LEU A 281 -3.88 -0.70 -27.21
C LEU A 281 -3.02 -1.54 -28.17
N LEU A 282 -3.43 -1.64 -29.43
CA LEU A 282 -2.78 -2.45 -30.48
C LEU A 282 -1.76 -1.67 -31.33
N SER A 283 -1.49 -0.40 -31.01
CA SER A 283 -0.49 0.38 -31.72
C SER A 283 0.90 -0.26 -31.58
N TRP A 284 1.57 -0.53 -32.70
CA TRP A 284 2.95 -1.04 -32.68
C TRP A 284 3.89 -0.10 -31.91
N GLU A 285 3.74 1.22 -32.06
CA GLU A 285 4.56 2.21 -31.35
C GLU A 285 4.41 2.09 -29.82
N ARG A 286 3.17 1.98 -29.32
CA ARG A 286 2.86 1.71 -27.91
C ARG A 286 3.49 0.40 -27.45
N LEU A 287 3.29 -0.71 -28.16
CA LEU A 287 3.83 -2.02 -27.77
C LEU A 287 5.37 -2.02 -27.71
N LYS A 288 6.03 -1.37 -28.68
CA LYS A 288 7.48 -1.15 -28.66
C LYS A 288 7.90 -0.30 -27.46
N THR A 289 7.17 0.77 -27.17
CA THR A 289 7.49 1.67 -26.05
C THR A 289 7.27 0.98 -24.70
N ILE A 290 6.26 0.13 -24.56
CA ILE A 290 6.07 -0.74 -23.39
C ILE A 290 7.32 -1.58 -23.16
N TRP A 291 7.81 -2.25 -24.20
CA TRP A 291 9.01 -3.08 -24.11
C TRP A 291 10.23 -2.25 -23.69
N GLU A 292 10.49 -1.15 -24.39
CA GLU A 292 11.63 -0.26 -24.13
C GLU A 292 11.60 0.35 -22.73
N MET A 293 10.43 0.78 -22.26
CA MET A 293 10.25 1.39 -20.95
C MET A 293 10.47 0.37 -19.82
N ASN A 294 9.98 -0.87 -19.98
CA ASN A 294 10.23 -1.93 -18.99
C ASN A 294 11.68 -2.44 -18.99
N LEU A 295 12.41 -2.28 -20.10
CA LEU A 295 13.86 -2.50 -20.15
C LEU A 295 14.69 -1.32 -19.60
N GLY A 296 14.04 -0.24 -19.15
CA GLY A 296 14.71 0.93 -18.58
C GLY A 296 15.38 1.84 -19.60
N LYS A 297 15.06 1.71 -20.91
CA LYS A 297 15.67 2.51 -21.99
C LYS A 297 15.56 4.01 -21.75
N TYR A 298 14.48 4.45 -21.10
CA TYR A 298 14.16 5.87 -20.87
C TYR A 298 14.59 6.38 -19.48
N GLU A 299 15.17 5.54 -18.60
CA GLU A 299 15.51 5.93 -17.23
C GLU A 299 16.55 7.07 -17.16
N HIS A 300 17.38 7.20 -18.19
CA HIS A 300 18.37 8.29 -18.31
C HIS A 300 17.74 9.68 -18.48
N LEU A 301 16.45 9.76 -18.83
CA LEU A 301 15.71 11.01 -18.96
C LEU A 301 15.24 11.59 -17.62
N ILE A 302 15.38 10.84 -16.52
CA ILE A 302 15.00 11.30 -15.18
C ILE A 302 16.27 11.67 -14.40
N ASP A 303 16.43 12.96 -14.08
CA ASP A 303 17.46 13.38 -13.14
C ASP A 303 17.06 13.03 -11.70
N LYS A 304 17.42 11.81 -11.29
CA LYS A 304 17.11 11.29 -9.95
C LYS A 304 17.77 12.10 -8.84
N GLN A 305 18.89 12.78 -9.08
CA GLN A 305 19.54 13.57 -8.03
C GLN A 305 18.83 14.89 -7.82
N PHE A 306 18.45 15.56 -8.91
CA PHE A 306 17.67 16.80 -8.86
C PHE A 306 16.34 16.60 -8.12
N TYR A 307 15.52 15.63 -8.55
CA TYR A 307 14.20 15.42 -7.94
C TYR A 307 14.26 14.93 -6.49
N ARG A 308 15.30 14.16 -6.12
CA ARG A 308 15.47 13.68 -4.73
C ARG A 308 15.82 14.82 -3.76
N ARG A 309 16.54 15.85 -4.21
CA ARG A 309 17.03 16.95 -3.37
C ARG A 309 16.00 18.05 -3.14
N GLN A 310 14.86 18.00 -3.82
CA GLN A 310 13.79 18.97 -3.59
C GLN A 310 13.28 18.87 -2.15
N LEU A 311 12.78 19.99 -1.63
CA LEU A 311 12.13 20.03 -0.33
C LEU A 311 10.63 19.76 -0.52
N PRO A 312 9.96 19.16 0.49
CA PRO A 312 8.51 19.15 0.53
C PRO A 312 8.00 20.59 0.46
N ASP A 313 6.94 20.82 -0.31
CA ASP A 313 6.26 22.10 -0.36
C ASP A 313 5.79 22.49 1.07
N ALA A 314 6.12 23.69 1.55
CA ALA A 314 5.86 24.11 2.93
C ALA A 314 4.35 24.11 3.28
N SER A 315 3.49 24.23 2.27
CA SER A 315 2.03 24.10 2.41
C SER A 315 1.55 22.66 2.73
N ALA A 316 2.43 21.67 2.63
CA ALA A 316 2.15 20.26 2.93
C ALA A 316 2.29 19.91 4.43
N LEU A 317 2.91 20.79 5.22
CA LEU A 317 3.17 20.58 6.65
C LEU A 317 2.13 21.25 7.57
N SER A 318 1.11 21.89 6.98
CA SER A 318 -0.02 22.54 7.67
C SER A 318 -1.33 21.82 7.44
#